data_AF-F6Y1F0-F1
#
_entry.id   AF-F6Y1F0-F1
#
_cell.length_a   1.000
_cell.length_b   1.000
_cell.length_c   1.000
_cell.angle_alpha   90.00
_cell.angle_beta   90.00
_cell.angle_gamma   90.00
#
_symmetry.space_group_name_H-M   'P 1'
#
loop_
_entity.id
_entity.type
_entity.pdbx_description
1 polymer ?
#
loop_
_entity_poly.entity_id
_entity_poly.type
_entity_poly.pdbx_seq_one_letter_code
_entity_poly.pdbx_strand_id
1 'polypeptide(L)'
;VMLSPMMAPTFSGLIFTCLLLTGLSQGQQDAADAPSARSSCPQGFALHGSYCYGLLGIIINETWNSAELQCQAYPSGHLLSLLNEAEAKFVASMIKEYPDVKCPIWIGLHDPNKNRRWKWSSNSLYLYQAWEQNFPSATTRNYCVSLSFESGELEREKYSYFFHLSSIISLHVLPEPLNTFDHLLTRIWE
;
A
#
# COMPACT_ATOMS: atom_id res chain seq x y z
N VAL A 1 57.44 1.95 76.23
CA VAL A 1 56.61 1.21 75.25
C VAL A 1 55.20 1.75 75.38
N MET A 2 54.78 2.60 74.44
CA MET A 2 53.44 3.20 74.38
C MET A 2 52.49 2.27 73.64
N LEU A 3 51.25 2.15 74.10
CA LEU A 3 50.12 1.67 73.29
C LEU A 3 48.87 2.48 73.69
N SER A 4 48.45 3.39 72.81
CA SER A 4 47.12 4.00 72.76
C SER A 4 46.20 3.15 71.87
N PRO A 5 44.85 3.18 72.05
CA PRO A 5 43.93 2.45 71.18
C PRO A 5 43.64 3.27 69.91
N MET A 6 43.70 2.63 68.74
CA MET A 6 43.20 3.18 67.48
C MET A 6 41.70 2.84 67.33
N MET A 7 40.87 3.86 67.23
CA MET A 7 39.49 3.76 66.73
C MET A 7 39.53 3.56 65.20
N ALA A 8 38.84 2.54 64.70
CA ALA A 8 38.62 2.35 63.27
C ALA A 8 37.44 3.24 62.79
N PRO A 9 37.55 3.94 61.66
CA PRO A 9 36.45 4.74 61.11
C PRO A 9 35.41 3.83 60.47
N THR A 10 34.14 4.09 60.79
CA THR A 10 32.98 3.42 60.20
C THR A 10 32.75 3.93 58.77
N PHE A 11 32.50 2.98 57.85
CA PHE A 11 32.27 3.16 56.41
C PHE A 11 30.92 3.86 56.08
N SER A 12 30.53 4.90 56.81
CA SER A 12 29.19 5.50 56.73
C SER A 12 29.10 6.79 55.89
N GLY A 13 30.19 7.23 55.25
CA GLY A 13 30.24 8.51 54.53
C GLY A 13 30.15 8.44 53.00
N LEU A 14 30.46 7.30 52.39
CA LEU A 14 30.59 7.18 50.93
C LEU A 14 29.31 6.74 50.21
N ILE A 15 28.33 6.19 50.94
CA ILE A 15 27.06 5.74 50.34
C ILE A 15 26.08 6.91 50.17
N PHE A 16 26.12 7.91 51.06
CA PHE A 16 25.18 9.03 51.04
C PHE A 16 25.42 10.06 49.93
N THR A 17 26.64 10.15 49.39
CA THR A 17 26.95 11.08 48.29
C THR A 17 26.44 10.58 46.94
N CYS A 18 26.28 9.26 46.77
CA CYS A 18 25.85 8.68 45.50
C CYS A 18 24.33 8.84 45.24
N LEU A 19 23.53 8.97 46.30
CA LEU A 19 22.06 9.12 46.21
C LEU A 19 21.59 10.57 45.96
N LEU A 20 22.46 11.57 46.15
CA LEU A 20 22.13 12.97 45.86
C LEU A 20 22.42 13.37 44.41
N LEU A 21 23.22 12.60 43.66
CA LEU A 21 23.49 12.83 42.24
C LEU A 21 22.45 12.18 41.30
N THR A 22 21.61 11.26 41.80
CA THR A 22 20.48 10.71 41.02
C THR A 22 19.24 11.62 41.04
N GLY A 23 19.31 12.77 41.71
CA GLY A 23 18.18 13.69 41.93
C GLY A 23 17.92 14.74 40.84
N LEU A 24 18.70 14.78 39.75
CA LEU A 24 18.46 15.68 38.61
C LEU A 24 18.55 14.92 37.28
N SER A 25 17.67 13.94 37.09
CA SER A 25 17.20 13.63 35.74
C SER A 25 15.68 13.63 35.76
N GLN A 26 15.07 14.82 35.69
CA GLN A 26 13.78 14.93 35.04
C GLN A 26 14.00 14.64 33.56
N GLY A 27 14.04 13.36 33.21
CA GLY A 27 13.84 12.89 31.86
C GLY A 27 12.37 13.08 31.54
N GLN A 28 12.03 14.28 31.07
CA GLN A 28 10.81 14.54 30.33
C GLN A 28 10.88 13.70 29.05
N GLN A 29 10.38 12.46 29.09
CA GLN A 29 10.05 11.74 27.87
C GLN A 29 8.65 12.19 27.44
N ASP A 30 8.58 13.45 27.02
CA ASP A 30 7.57 13.85 26.05
C ASP A 30 7.76 12.97 24.81
N ALA A 31 6.64 12.45 24.31
CA ALA A 31 6.55 11.56 23.17
C ALA A 31 7.34 12.11 21.97
N ALA A 32 8.55 11.59 21.75
CA ALA A 32 9.11 11.53 20.42
C ALA A 32 8.61 10.23 19.81
N ASP A 33 7.44 10.33 19.16
CA ASP A 33 7.10 9.44 18.05
C ASP A 33 8.34 9.38 17.17
N ALA A 34 9.05 8.26 17.18
CA ALA A 34 10.00 7.97 16.12
C ALA A 34 9.20 8.10 14.81
N PRO A 35 9.74 8.71 13.74
CA PRO A 35 9.10 8.62 12.45
C PRO A 35 9.17 7.15 12.06
N SER A 36 8.13 6.40 12.41
CA SER A 36 7.78 5.17 11.76
C SER A 36 7.75 5.56 10.30
N ALA A 37 8.75 5.12 9.53
CA ALA A 37 8.78 5.23 8.08
C ALA A 37 7.62 4.37 7.56
N ARG A 38 6.40 4.85 7.81
CA ARG A 38 5.18 4.32 7.25
C ARG A 38 5.22 4.82 5.83
N SER A 39 5.64 3.92 4.96
CA SER A 39 5.39 3.98 3.54
C SER A 39 3.96 4.50 3.32
N SER A 40 3.87 5.76 2.91
CA SER A 40 2.61 6.48 2.72
C SER A 40 2.23 6.40 1.26
N CYS A 41 0.93 6.41 0.98
CA CYS A 41 0.47 6.51 -0.40
C CYS A 41 0.78 7.89 -0.99
N PRO A 42 1.02 7.96 -2.31
CA PRO A 42 1.07 9.24 -3.01
C PRO A 42 -0.21 10.06 -2.76
N GLN A 43 -0.11 11.38 -2.85
CA GLN A 43 -1.27 12.24 -2.67
C GLN A 43 -2.40 11.85 -3.64
N GLY A 44 -3.62 11.75 -3.13
CA GLY A 44 -4.80 11.35 -3.92
C GLY A 44 -5.01 9.83 -4.02
N PHE A 45 -4.15 9.01 -3.40
CA PHE A 45 -4.33 7.57 -3.32
C PHE A 45 -4.77 7.16 -1.91
N ALA A 46 -5.66 6.17 -1.84
CA ALA A 46 -6.15 5.59 -0.60
C ALA A 46 -5.34 4.33 -0.24
N LEU A 47 -4.96 4.20 1.03
CA LEU A 47 -4.22 3.03 1.54
C LEU A 47 -5.19 1.91 1.94
N HIS A 48 -4.96 0.70 1.46
CA HIS A 48 -5.60 -0.51 1.96
C HIS A 48 -4.63 -1.68 1.97
N GLY A 49 -4.38 -2.26 3.15
CA GLY A 49 -3.35 -3.29 3.31
C GLY A 49 -1.96 -2.79 2.90
N SER A 50 -1.35 -3.47 1.94
CA SER A 50 -0.01 -3.16 1.40
C SER A 50 -0.08 -2.49 0.02
N TYR A 51 -1.21 -1.88 -0.32
CA TYR A 51 -1.42 -1.25 -1.62
C TYR A 51 -2.03 0.14 -1.50
N CYS A 52 -1.68 1.00 -2.44
CA CYS A 52 -2.28 2.29 -2.66
C CYS A 52 -3.17 2.24 -3.89
N TYR A 53 -4.39 2.75 -3.76
CA TYR A 53 -5.41 2.70 -4.79
C TYR A 53 -5.76 4.11 -5.23
N GLY A 54 -5.82 4.33 -6.54
CA GLY A 54 -6.18 5.60 -7.13
C GLY A 54 -7.16 5.41 -8.26
N LEU A 55 -8.16 6.29 -8.34
CA LEU A 55 -9.02 6.39 -9.51
C LEU A 55 -8.40 7.38 -10.49
N LEU A 56 -7.99 6.88 -11.65
CA LEU A 56 -7.52 7.71 -12.75
C LEU A 56 -8.73 8.36 -13.43
N GLY A 57 -8.54 9.61 -13.87
CA GLY A 57 -9.61 10.42 -14.46
C GLY A 57 -10.27 9.78 -15.68
N ILE A 58 -11.42 10.31 -16.08
CA ILE A 58 -12.18 9.83 -17.24
C ILE A 58 -11.41 10.18 -18.52
N ILE A 59 -11.10 9.18 -19.35
CA ILE A 59 -10.40 9.36 -20.62
C ILE A 59 -11.30 8.96 -21.79
N ILE A 60 -11.28 9.80 -22.82
CA ILE A 60 -12.09 9.59 -24.02
C ILE A 60 -11.41 8.57 -24.95
N ASN A 61 -12.18 7.56 -25.38
CA ASN A 61 -11.70 6.46 -26.23
C ASN A 61 -10.54 5.65 -25.61
N GLU A 62 -10.50 5.53 -24.29
CA GLU A 62 -9.48 4.75 -23.59
C GLU A 62 -9.66 3.25 -23.83
N THR A 63 -8.61 2.60 -24.35
CA THR A 63 -8.54 1.15 -24.45
C THR A 63 -7.92 0.55 -23.19
N TRP A 64 -8.27 -0.70 -22.85
CA TRP A 64 -7.67 -1.41 -21.71
C TRP A 64 -6.13 -1.41 -21.73
N ASN A 65 -5.52 -1.61 -22.89
CA ASN A 65 -4.05 -1.57 -23.02
C ASN A 65 -3.48 -0.17 -22.71
N SER A 66 -4.17 0.89 -23.15
CA SER A 66 -3.77 2.27 -22.85
C SER A 66 -3.90 2.57 -21.36
N ALA A 67 -4.94 2.05 -20.71
CA ALA A 67 -5.15 2.18 -19.27
C ALA A 67 -4.05 1.47 -18.45
N GLU A 68 -3.71 0.23 -18.83
CA GLU A 68 -2.60 -0.51 -18.19
C GLU A 68 -1.27 0.20 -18.38
N LEU A 69 -0.96 0.71 -19.58
CA LEU A 69 0.27 1.45 -19.84
C LEU A 69 0.37 2.73 -18.98
N GLN A 70 -0.75 3.43 -18.76
CA GLN A 70 -0.78 4.57 -17.85
C GLN A 70 -0.54 4.16 -16.39
N CYS A 71 -1.11 3.03 -15.96
CA CYS A 71 -0.86 2.51 -14.62
C CYS A 71 0.62 2.14 -14.43
N GLN A 72 1.24 1.52 -15.43
CA GLN A 72 2.65 1.15 -15.43
C GLN A 72 3.62 2.34 -15.47
N ALA A 73 3.14 3.55 -15.73
CA ALA A 73 3.95 4.77 -15.59
C ALA A 73 4.28 5.06 -14.10
N TYR A 74 3.52 4.49 -13.16
CA TYR A 74 3.83 4.54 -11.74
C TYR A 74 4.70 3.33 -11.33
N PRO A 75 5.68 3.52 -10.43
CA PRO A 75 6.47 2.41 -9.91
C PRO A 75 5.58 1.33 -9.29
N SER A 76 5.75 0.07 -9.74
CA SER A 76 4.93 -1.07 -9.32
C SER A 76 3.42 -0.90 -9.56
N GLY A 77 3.04 0.01 -10.47
CA GLY A 77 1.65 0.30 -10.78
C GLY A 77 1.10 -0.60 -11.87
N HIS A 78 -0.11 -1.12 -11.62
CA HIS A 78 -0.88 -1.91 -12.57
C HIS A 78 -2.35 -1.54 -12.44
N LEU A 79 -3.15 -1.86 -13.46
CA LEU A 79 -4.59 -1.88 -13.27
C LEU A 79 -4.95 -2.80 -12.09
N LEU A 80 -5.98 -2.39 -11.34
CA LEU A 80 -6.42 -3.05 -10.13
C LEU A 80 -6.52 -4.56 -10.28
N SER A 81 -5.94 -5.28 -9.32
CA SER A 81 -6.18 -6.71 -9.11
C SER A 81 -7.02 -6.89 -7.86
N LEU A 82 -8.18 -7.55 -7.97
CA LEU A 82 -9.03 -7.85 -6.83
C LEU A 82 -8.69 -9.24 -6.28
N LEU A 83 -8.11 -9.28 -5.09
CA LEU A 83 -7.51 -10.48 -4.50
C LEU A 83 -8.39 -11.12 -3.43
N ASN A 84 -9.31 -10.36 -2.83
CA ASN A 84 -10.24 -10.85 -1.81
C ASN A 84 -11.47 -9.94 -1.64
N GLU A 85 -12.44 -10.40 -0.84
CA GLU A 85 -13.70 -9.70 -0.59
C GLU A 85 -13.52 -8.37 0.17
N ALA A 86 -12.57 -8.28 1.10
CA ALA A 86 -12.33 -7.06 1.87
C ALA A 86 -11.80 -5.94 0.98
N GLU A 87 -10.87 -6.28 0.08
CA GLU A 87 -10.36 -5.38 -0.95
C GLU A 87 -11.47 -4.95 -1.92
N ALA A 88 -12.32 -5.87 -2.37
CA ALA A 88 -13.45 -5.55 -3.24
C ALA A 88 -14.43 -4.56 -2.57
N LYS A 89 -14.76 -4.77 -1.29
CA LYS A 89 -15.61 -3.84 -0.52
C LYS A 89 -14.96 -2.47 -0.36
N PHE A 90 -13.66 -2.44 -0.09
CA PHE A 90 -12.89 -1.20 0.00
C PHE A 90 -12.93 -0.44 -1.33
N VAL A 91 -12.62 -1.10 -2.44
CA VAL A 91 -12.68 -0.50 -3.78
C VAL A 91 -14.08 0.01 -4.11
N ALA A 92 -15.13 -0.76 -3.82
CA ALA A 92 -16.51 -0.33 -4.02
C ALA A 92 -16.87 0.90 -3.18
N SER A 93 -16.38 0.99 -1.92
CA SER A 93 -16.56 2.20 -1.11
C SER A 93 -15.78 3.40 -1.67
N MET A 94 -14.56 3.19 -2.12
CA MET A 94 -13.72 4.23 -2.72
C MET A 94 -14.40 4.81 -3.97
N ILE A 95 -14.92 3.97 -4.87
CA ILE A 95 -15.63 4.42 -6.09
C ILE A 95 -16.83 5.31 -5.76
N LYS A 96 -17.57 5.00 -4.69
CA LYS A 96 -18.74 5.79 -4.25
C LYS A 96 -18.38 7.21 -3.80
N GLU A 97 -17.13 7.47 -3.44
CA GLU A 97 -16.65 8.81 -3.11
C GLU A 97 -16.45 9.70 -4.35
N TYR A 98 -16.54 9.13 -5.56
CA TYR A 98 -16.42 9.83 -6.84
C TYR A 98 -17.76 9.86 -7.59
N PRO A 99 -18.75 10.67 -7.15
CA PRO A 99 -20.11 10.67 -7.70
C PRO A 99 -20.21 11.13 -9.16
N ASP A 100 -19.16 11.78 -9.67
CA ASP A 100 -19.07 12.23 -11.07
C ASP A 100 -18.64 11.11 -12.02
N VAL A 101 -18.06 10.02 -11.49
CA VAL A 101 -17.78 8.82 -12.28
C VAL A 101 -19.09 8.05 -12.41
N LYS A 102 -19.59 7.88 -13.62
CA LYS A 102 -20.84 7.16 -13.91
C LYS A 102 -20.68 6.14 -15.04
N CYS A 103 -19.44 5.79 -15.33
CA CYS A 103 -19.06 4.87 -16.37
C CYS A 103 -18.39 3.63 -15.77
N PRO A 104 -18.34 2.52 -16.51
CA PRO A 104 -17.54 1.36 -16.12
C PRO A 104 -16.07 1.75 -15.91
N ILE A 105 -15.38 0.97 -15.08
CA ILE A 105 -14.02 1.27 -14.65
C ILE A 105 -13.09 0.12 -15.07
N TRP A 106 -12.04 0.40 -15.82
CA TRP A 106 -11.05 -0.61 -16.18
C TRP A 106 -10.32 -1.16 -14.95
N ILE A 107 -10.15 -2.49 -14.95
CA ILE A 107 -9.34 -3.24 -13.98
C ILE A 107 -8.42 -4.22 -14.70
N GLY A 108 -7.48 -4.82 -13.99
CA GLY A 108 -6.41 -5.63 -14.57
C GLY A 108 -6.82 -7.03 -15.03
N LEU A 109 -8.08 -7.45 -14.89
CA LEU A 109 -8.49 -8.81 -15.25
C LEU A 109 -8.67 -8.90 -16.77
N HIS A 110 -7.95 -9.83 -17.40
CA HIS A 110 -8.02 -10.05 -18.84
C HIS A 110 -7.77 -11.51 -19.24
N ASP A 111 -8.13 -11.87 -20.47
CA ASP A 111 -7.89 -13.18 -21.08
C ASP A 111 -6.95 -13.03 -22.29
N PRO A 112 -5.62 -13.06 -22.07
CA PRO A 112 -4.65 -12.74 -23.12
C PRO A 112 -4.68 -13.74 -24.29
N ASN A 113 -5.04 -14.99 -24.01
CA ASN A 113 -5.02 -16.07 -25.00
C ASN A 113 -6.38 -16.31 -25.63
N LYS A 114 -7.41 -15.52 -25.27
CA LYS A 114 -8.77 -15.64 -25.81
C LYS A 114 -9.36 -17.04 -25.62
N ASN A 115 -8.97 -17.72 -24.55
CA ASN A 115 -9.29 -19.12 -24.28
C ASN A 115 -10.02 -19.31 -22.94
N ARG A 116 -10.61 -18.23 -22.42
CA ARG A 116 -11.35 -18.15 -21.15
C ARG A 116 -10.48 -18.40 -19.92
N ARG A 117 -9.16 -18.17 -20.02
CA ARG A 117 -8.24 -18.25 -18.88
C ARG A 117 -7.85 -16.86 -18.45
N TRP A 118 -8.61 -16.35 -17.48
CA TRP A 118 -8.43 -15.02 -16.91
C TRP A 118 -7.15 -14.93 -16.07
N LYS A 119 -6.49 -13.78 -16.15
CA LYS A 119 -5.29 -13.43 -15.38
C LYS A 119 -5.31 -11.94 -15.06
N TRP A 120 -4.67 -11.58 -13.95
CA TRP A 120 -4.40 -10.19 -13.59
C TRP A 120 -3.16 -9.68 -14.33
N SER A 121 -3.21 -8.44 -14.85
CA SER A 121 -2.05 -7.78 -15.49
C SER A 121 -0.87 -7.59 -14.52
N SER A 122 -1.16 -7.46 -13.22
CA SER A 122 -0.16 -7.42 -12.14
C SER A 122 0.56 -8.75 -11.87
N ASN A 123 0.21 -9.82 -12.59
CA ASN A 123 0.61 -11.20 -12.32
C ASN A 123 0.16 -11.78 -10.96
N SER A 124 -0.73 -11.09 -10.26
CA SER A 124 -1.35 -11.64 -9.04
C SER A 124 -2.13 -12.92 -9.31
N LEU A 125 -2.28 -13.76 -8.29
CA LEU A 125 -3.05 -15.00 -8.39
C LEU A 125 -4.54 -14.69 -8.57
N TYR A 126 -5.17 -15.32 -9.56
CA TYR A 126 -6.60 -15.21 -9.81
C TYR A 126 -7.38 -16.22 -8.94
N LEU A 127 -7.54 -15.91 -7.66
CA LEU A 127 -8.25 -16.75 -6.68
C LEU A 127 -9.63 -16.21 -6.32
N TYR A 128 -9.78 -14.88 -6.26
CA TYR A 128 -11.03 -14.22 -5.95
C TYR A 128 -11.83 -13.91 -7.22
N GLN A 129 -13.14 -14.16 -7.17
CA GLN A 129 -14.05 -14.00 -8.30
C GLN A 129 -15.35 -13.40 -7.77
N ALA A 130 -15.75 -12.26 -8.33
CA ALA A 130 -16.98 -11.54 -7.97
C ALA A 130 -17.71 -11.11 -9.24
N TRP A 131 -17.99 -12.06 -10.12
CA TRP A 131 -18.71 -11.80 -11.37
C TRP A 131 -20.15 -11.41 -11.12
N GLU A 132 -20.64 -10.45 -11.89
CA GLU A 132 -22.07 -10.19 -11.98
C GLU A 132 -22.85 -11.43 -12.42
N GLN A 133 -24.13 -11.46 -12.07
CA GLN A 133 -25.00 -12.58 -12.40
C GLN A 133 -24.97 -12.88 -13.91
N ASN A 134 -24.76 -14.14 -14.26
CA ASN A 134 -24.63 -14.65 -15.64
C ASN A 134 -23.29 -14.33 -16.34
N PHE A 135 -22.28 -13.83 -15.62
CA PHE A 135 -20.92 -13.69 -16.11
C PHE A 135 -19.96 -14.69 -15.45
N PRO A 136 -18.93 -15.18 -16.17
CA PRO A 136 -18.66 -14.98 -17.60
C PRO A 136 -19.56 -15.86 -18.51
N SER A 137 -20.49 -15.26 -19.27
CA SER A 137 -21.34 -15.95 -20.27
C SER A 137 -20.57 -16.59 -21.46
N ALA A 138 -21.05 -17.69 -22.03
CA ALA A 138 -20.34 -18.36 -23.13
C ALA A 138 -20.24 -17.54 -24.43
N THR A 139 -21.15 -16.59 -24.68
CA THR A 139 -21.43 -16.06 -26.04
C THR A 139 -20.71 -14.76 -26.41
N THR A 140 -20.06 -14.08 -25.47
CA THR A 140 -19.48 -12.73 -25.69
C THR A 140 -17.98 -12.78 -26.02
N ARG A 141 -17.54 -12.06 -27.07
CA ARG A 141 -16.16 -12.09 -27.61
C ARG A 141 -15.19 -11.08 -26.98
N ASN A 142 -15.40 -10.71 -25.73
CA ASN A 142 -14.55 -9.73 -25.05
C ASN A 142 -13.64 -10.39 -24.01
N TYR A 143 -12.44 -9.84 -23.87
CA TYR A 143 -11.32 -10.44 -23.16
C TYR A 143 -10.70 -9.50 -22.12
N CYS A 144 -11.35 -8.38 -21.83
CA CYS A 144 -11.00 -7.42 -20.79
C CYS A 144 -12.21 -7.23 -19.87
N VAL A 145 -11.97 -6.83 -18.63
CA VAL A 145 -12.99 -6.74 -17.57
C VAL A 145 -13.00 -5.32 -17.01
N SER A 146 -14.20 -4.86 -16.69
CA SER A 146 -14.44 -3.61 -15.97
C SER A 146 -15.18 -3.90 -14.67
N LEU A 147 -15.13 -2.96 -13.74
CA LEU A 147 -16.02 -2.92 -12.59
C LEU A 147 -17.29 -2.17 -12.96
N SER A 148 -18.42 -2.72 -12.53
CA SER A 148 -19.68 -2.00 -12.48
C SER A 148 -19.56 -0.82 -11.53
N PHE A 149 -19.97 0.37 -11.98
CA PHE A 149 -19.99 1.55 -11.12
C PHE A 149 -21.03 1.40 -9.98
N GLU A 150 -22.12 0.67 -10.19
CA GLU A 150 -23.22 0.58 -9.23
C GLU A 150 -22.95 -0.40 -8.09
N SER A 151 -22.37 -1.56 -8.42
CA SER A 151 -22.20 -2.69 -7.50
C SER A 151 -20.75 -2.94 -7.08
N GLY A 152 -19.76 -2.52 -7.88
CA GLY A 152 -18.36 -2.93 -7.72
C GLY A 152 -18.13 -4.41 -8.07
N GLU A 153 -19.08 -5.03 -8.77
CA GLU A 153 -18.96 -6.40 -9.28
C GLU A 153 -18.24 -6.42 -10.64
N LEU A 154 -17.70 -7.59 -11.01
CA LEU A 154 -16.96 -7.79 -12.25
C LEU A 154 -17.95 -7.96 -13.42
N GLU A 155 -17.85 -7.05 -14.39
CA GLU A 155 -18.58 -7.14 -15.65
C GLU A 155 -17.63 -7.39 -16.81
N ARG A 156 -18.06 -8.19 -17.79
CA ARG A 156 -17.33 -8.28 -19.05
C ARG A 156 -17.79 -7.21 -19.98
N GLU A 157 -16.82 -6.53 -20.58
CA GLU A 157 -17.15 -5.50 -21.55
C GLU A 157 -17.83 -6.08 -22.79
N LYS A 158 -18.73 -5.32 -23.43
CA LYS A 158 -19.36 -5.71 -24.71
C LYS A 158 -18.60 -5.16 -25.93
N TYR A 159 -17.77 -4.12 -25.74
CA TYR A 159 -16.99 -3.45 -26.79
C TYR A 159 -15.69 -2.84 -26.21
N SER A 160 -14.56 -2.91 -26.93
CA SER A 160 -13.26 -2.35 -26.48
C SER A 160 -13.15 -0.81 -26.58
N TYR A 161 -14.20 -0.11 -26.99
CA TYR A 161 -14.17 1.32 -27.30
C TYR A 161 -15.40 2.02 -26.69
N PHE A 162 -15.38 2.22 -25.39
CA PHE A 162 -16.31 3.17 -24.75
C PHE A 162 -15.71 4.56 -24.79
N PHE A 163 -16.56 5.55 -25.03
CA PHE A 163 -16.15 6.93 -25.19
C PHE A 163 -15.70 7.57 -23.87
N HIS A 164 -15.99 6.96 -22.71
CA HIS A 164 -15.68 7.51 -21.39
C HIS A 164 -15.46 6.35 -20.41
N LEU A 165 -14.22 5.97 -20.13
CA LEU A 165 -13.89 5.01 -19.07
C LEU A 165 -12.94 5.67 -18.07
N SER A 166 -13.07 5.25 -16.82
CA SER A 166 -12.08 5.49 -15.77
C SER A 166 -11.27 4.22 -15.54
N SER A 167 -10.15 4.33 -14.84
CA SER A 167 -9.27 3.19 -14.55
C SER A 167 -8.86 3.23 -13.08
N ILE A 168 -8.86 2.09 -12.40
CA ILE A 168 -8.27 2.03 -11.05
C ILE A 168 -6.86 1.48 -11.15
N ILE A 169 -5.94 2.27 -10.63
CA ILE A 169 -4.55 1.87 -10.44
C ILE A 169 -4.37 1.33 -9.01
N SER A 170 -3.67 0.20 -8.90
CA SER A 170 -3.15 -0.32 -7.63
C SER A 170 -1.63 -0.29 -7.66
N LEU A 171 -1.02 0.36 -6.68
CA LEU A 171 0.42 0.45 -6.48
C LEU A 171 0.80 -0.41 -5.27
N HIS A 172 1.83 -1.24 -5.38
CA HIS A 172 2.37 -1.87 -4.18
C HIS A 172 3.08 -0.84 -3.32
N VAL A 173 2.83 -0.88 -2.01
CA VAL A 173 3.52 -0.05 -1.04
C VAL A 173 4.94 -0.60 -0.90
N LEU A 174 5.89 0.05 -1.56
CA LEU A 174 7.31 -0.29 -1.41
C LEU A 174 7.85 0.32 -0.11
N PRO A 175 8.69 -0.40 0.65
CA PRO A 175 9.43 0.21 1.73
C PRO A 175 10.30 1.34 1.17
N GLU A 176 10.27 2.51 1.81
CA GLU A 176 11.23 3.59 1.50
C GLU A 176 12.65 2.99 1.53
N PRO A 177 13.51 3.28 0.54
CA PRO A 177 14.89 2.88 0.63
C PRO A 177 15.46 3.49 1.91
N LEU A 178 15.87 2.64 2.86
CA LEU A 178 16.58 3.07 4.06
C LEU A 178 17.69 4.02 3.62
N ASN A 179 17.66 5.26 4.13
CA ASN A 179 18.59 6.33 3.79
C ASN A 179 20.00 5.78 3.61
N THR A 180 20.60 6.08 2.46
CA THR A 180 21.89 5.62 1.94
C THR A 180 23.13 6.06 2.75
N PHE A 181 23.02 6.29 4.06
CA PHE A 181 24.18 6.52 4.92
C PHE A 181 25.02 5.25 5.16
N ASP A 182 24.47 4.05 4.94
CA ASP A 182 25.23 2.80 5.04
C ASP A 182 25.98 2.39 3.76
N HIS A 183 25.69 3.02 2.61
CA HIS A 183 26.44 2.75 1.37
C HIS A 183 27.79 3.49 1.28
N LEU A 184 28.05 4.46 2.17
CA LEU A 184 29.35 5.13 2.25
C LEU A 184 30.36 4.37 3.14
N LEU A 185 29.90 3.51 4.05
CA LEU A 185 30.80 2.72 4.90
C LEU A 185 31.39 1.50 4.19
N THR A 186 30.78 1.04 3.09
CA THR A 186 31.33 -0.01 2.23
C THR A 186 32.35 0.49 1.19
N ARG A 187 32.62 1.80 1.14
CA ARG A 187 33.69 2.40 0.30
C ARG A 187 34.78 3.12 1.10
N ILE A 188 34.83 2.92 2.42
CA ILE A 188 35.90 3.47 3.29
C ILE A 188 36.85 2.36 3.78
N TRP A 189 36.57 1.09 3.46
CA TRP A 189 37.43 -0.06 3.79
C TRP A 189 37.71 -1.01 2.62
N GLU A 190 37.77 -0.50 1.37
CA GLU A 190 38.38 -1.21 0.23
C GLU A 190 39.21 -0.26 -0.65
#